data_AF-A0AAN5DEH8-F1
#
_entry.id   AF-A0AAN5DEH8-F1
#
_cell.length_a   1.000
_cell.length_b   1.000
_cell.length_c   1.000
_cell.angle_alpha   90.00
_cell.angle_beta   90.00
_cell.angle_gamma   90.00
#
_symmetry.space_group_name_H-M   'P 1'
#
loop_
_entity.id
_entity.type
_entity.pdbx_description
1 polymer ?
#
loop_
_entity_poly.entity_id
_entity_poly.type
_entity_poly.pdbx_seq_one_letter_code
_entity_poly.pdbx_strand_id
1 'polypeptide(L)'
;MGKKDSRMTQGPGSGYYRPIETIAFGHANDRHVSYNEKVDIWSIGAILCEMITGRILFKAVPPKMDNPVTALNICGPIPNIVIDQHVKHEPSRKYLRDKSLKAVRMDFLKHFVDTGRPWLTKEVLQNGIHLVNFIDRTIAFDHTERMDVDEALAHPFLAGVRLPEKEVVSRQVIYDFGDRPMEEWKKLIWEAIQASPVQLDSLRLN
;
A
#
# COMPACT_ATOMS: atom_id res chain seq x y z
N MET A 1 20.49 -24.38 -20.83
CA MET A 1 20.29 -23.38 -19.75
C MET A 1 19.37 -22.27 -20.27
N GLY A 2 18.07 -22.37 -20.00
CA GLY A 2 17.12 -21.30 -20.34
C GLY A 2 17.15 -20.21 -19.28
N LYS A 3 17.48 -18.97 -19.67
CA LYS A 3 17.31 -17.79 -18.81
C LYS A 3 15.84 -17.71 -18.41
N LYS A 4 15.53 -17.81 -17.11
CA LYS A 4 14.23 -17.38 -16.56
C LYS A 4 14.14 -15.88 -16.81
N ASP A 5 13.51 -15.51 -17.91
CA ASP A 5 13.12 -14.14 -18.18
C ASP A 5 11.94 -13.82 -17.24
N SER A 6 12.26 -13.32 -16.04
CA SER A 6 11.25 -12.77 -15.14
C SER A 6 10.77 -11.49 -15.79
N ARG A 7 9.75 -11.61 -16.66
CA ARG A 7 8.97 -10.48 -17.14
C ARG A 7 8.19 -9.92 -15.94
N MET A 8 8.89 -9.21 -15.06
CA MET A 8 8.27 -8.30 -14.13
C MET A 8 7.59 -7.24 -14.99
N THR A 9 6.28 -7.12 -14.86
CA THR A 9 5.48 -6.08 -15.52
C THR A 9 6.08 -4.71 -15.19
N GLN A 10 6.74 -4.10 -16.17
CA GLN A 10 7.24 -2.72 -16.16
C GLN A 10 6.06 -1.74 -16.35
N GLY A 11 4.99 -1.92 -15.58
CA GLY A 11 3.82 -1.05 -15.60
C GLY A 11 4.05 0.14 -14.67
N PRO A 12 4.32 1.36 -15.18
CA PRO A 12 4.71 2.52 -14.36
C PRO A 12 3.61 2.97 -13.39
N GLY A 13 2.36 2.58 -13.60
CA GLY A 13 1.23 2.89 -12.70
C GLY A 13 1.11 1.96 -11.48
N SER A 14 1.75 0.78 -11.50
CA SER A 14 1.53 -0.23 -10.44
C SER A 14 2.35 -0.01 -9.17
N GLY A 15 3.26 0.99 -9.15
CA GLY A 15 4.19 1.22 -8.05
C GLY A 15 3.79 2.31 -7.06
N TYR A 16 2.92 3.26 -7.43
CA TYR A 16 2.66 4.45 -6.61
C TYR A 16 1.89 4.18 -5.31
N TYR A 17 1.18 3.06 -5.25
CA TYR A 17 0.42 2.65 -4.07
C TYR A 17 1.08 1.49 -3.34
N ARG A 18 2.21 0.99 -3.87
CA ARG A 18 2.95 -0.07 -3.21
C ARG A 18 3.60 0.47 -1.94
N PRO A 19 3.55 -0.27 -0.84
CA PRO A 19 4.14 0.18 0.40
C PRO A 19 5.66 0.24 0.26
N ILE A 20 6.29 1.16 0.98
CA ILE A 20 7.73 1.45 0.86
C ILE A 20 8.58 0.20 1.03
N GLU A 21 8.14 -0.78 1.82
CA GLU A 21 8.84 -2.04 2.03
C GLU A 21 8.89 -2.98 0.83
N THR A 22 8.04 -2.77 -0.16
CA THR A 22 8.10 -3.51 -1.42
C THR A 22 8.96 -2.80 -2.48
N ILE A 23 9.24 -1.51 -2.28
CA ILE A 23 9.98 -0.64 -3.22
C ILE A 23 11.44 -0.47 -2.78
N ALA A 24 11.67 -0.17 -1.50
CA ALA A 24 12.98 0.17 -0.94
C ALA A 24 13.93 -1.05 -0.85
N PHE A 25 13.36 -2.25 -0.84
CA PHE A 25 14.07 -3.51 -0.61
C PHE A 25 14.37 -4.23 -1.93
N GLY A 26 14.79 -3.45 -2.94
CA GLY A 26 14.95 -3.88 -4.33
C GLY A 26 15.94 -5.02 -4.59
N HIS A 27 16.78 -5.41 -3.61
CA HIS A 27 17.64 -6.58 -3.69
C HIS A 27 16.85 -7.86 -3.41
N ALA A 28 17.06 -8.92 -4.21
CA ALA A 28 16.30 -10.16 -4.12
C ALA A 28 16.25 -10.79 -2.70
N ASN A 29 17.28 -10.56 -1.88
CA ASN A 29 17.36 -11.07 -0.51
C ASN A 29 16.57 -10.25 0.53
N ASP A 30 16.20 -9.01 0.18
CA ASP A 30 15.46 -8.09 1.04
C ASP A 30 13.95 -8.09 0.74
N ARG A 31 13.52 -8.64 -0.41
CA ARG A 31 12.10 -8.71 -0.82
C ARG A 31 11.24 -9.70 -0.01
N HIS A 32 11.85 -10.46 0.89
CA HIS A 32 11.15 -11.35 1.82
C HIS A 32 10.75 -10.59 3.11
N VAL A 33 10.13 -9.42 2.96
CA VAL A 33 9.34 -8.86 4.05
C VAL A 33 8.07 -9.70 4.11
N SER A 34 7.74 -10.21 5.30
CA SER A 34 6.54 -11.01 5.53
C SER A 34 5.32 -10.18 5.12
N TYR A 35 4.74 -10.50 3.96
CA TYR A 35 3.51 -9.88 3.48
C TYR A 35 2.39 -10.20 4.47
N ASN A 36 1.80 -9.19 5.08
CA ASN A 36 0.56 -9.29 5.83
C ASN A 36 -0.49 -8.36 5.24
N GLU A 37 -1.72 -8.48 5.68
CA GLU A 37 -2.87 -7.67 5.26
C GLU A 37 -2.66 -6.16 5.41
N LYS A 38 -1.70 -5.72 6.26
CA LYS A 38 -1.37 -4.31 6.48
C LYS A 38 -0.65 -3.64 5.30
N VAL A 39 -0.26 -4.40 4.26
CA VAL A 39 0.22 -3.81 2.99
C VAL A 39 -0.89 -3.05 2.25
N ASP A 40 -2.13 -3.52 2.34
CA ASP A 40 -3.28 -2.89 1.69
C ASP A 40 -3.69 -1.60 2.42
N ILE A 41 -3.48 -1.54 3.73
CA ILE A 41 -3.73 -0.37 4.57
C ILE A 41 -2.88 0.83 4.12
N TRP A 42 -1.63 0.62 3.68
CA TRP A 42 -0.82 1.67 3.08
C TRP A 42 -1.47 2.24 1.81
N SER A 43 -1.93 1.35 0.94
CA SER A 43 -2.58 1.73 -0.32
C SER A 43 -3.82 2.60 -0.06
N ILE A 44 -4.61 2.25 0.96
CA ILE A 44 -5.78 3.04 1.40
C ILE A 44 -5.36 4.46 1.80
N GLY A 45 -4.30 4.61 2.62
CA GLY A 45 -3.79 5.92 3.02
C GLY A 45 -3.33 6.76 1.83
N ALA A 46 -2.60 6.14 0.89
CA ALA A 46 -2.14 6.80 -0.33
C ALA A 46 -3.31 7.25 -1.22
N ILE A 47 -4.33 6.40 -1.40
CA ILE A 47 -5.55 6.72 -2.16
C ILE A 47 -6.32 7.87 -1.49
N LEU A 48 -6.47 7.84 -0.16
CA LEU A 48 -7.17 8.90 0.56
C LEU A 48 -6.48 10.27 0.38
N CYS A 49 -5.15 10.31 0.48
CA CYS A 49 -4.37 11.51 0.19
C CYS A 49 -4.59 12.00 -1.26
N GLU A 50 -4.63 11.09 -2.22
CA GLU A 50 -4.89 11.42 -3.62
C GLU A 50 -6.33 11.90 -3.85
N MET A 51 -7.33 11.35 -3.16
CA MET A 51 -8.70 11.82 -3.25
C MET A 51 -8.82 13.28 -2.78
N ILE A 52 -8.17 13.62 -1.66
CA ILE A 52 -8.19 14.97 -1.09
C ILE A 52 -7.46 15.99 -1.99
N THR A 53 -6.30 15.62 -2.54
CA THR A 53 -5.42 16.53 -3.28
C THR A 53 -5.60 16.49 -4.80
N GLY A 54 -6.18 15.43 -5.33
CA GLY A 54 -6.21 15.11 -6.76
C GLY A 54 -4.83 14.77 -7.34
N ARG A 55 -3.84 14.44 -6.50
CA ARG A 55 -2.45 14.19 -6.90
C ARG A 55 -1.92 12.92 -6.26
N ILE A 56 -1.20 12.14 -7.06
CA ILE A 56 -0.50 10.94 -6.59
C ILE A 56 0.52 11.32 -5.52
N LEU A 57 0.35 10.75 -4.32
CA LEU A 57 1.19 11.05 -3.16
C LEU A 57 2.65 10.58 -3.36
N PHE A 58 2.85 9.32 -3.72
CA PHE A 58 4.19 8.74 -3.97
C PHE A 58 4.60 8.82 -5.43
N LYS A 59 4.38 9.96 -6.07
CA LYS A 59 4.78 10.14 -7.47
C LYS A 59 6.30 10.14 -7.58
N ALA A 60 6.86 9.08 -8.14
CA ALA A 60 8.27 9.05 -8.47
C ALA A 60 8.57 9.94 -9.69
N VAL A 61 9.62 10.75 -9.60
CA VAL A 61 10.07 11.61 -10.70
C VAL A 61 11.14 10.84 -11.50
N PRO A 62 10.95 10.61 -12.81
CA PRO A 62 11.98 10.02 -13.67
C PRO A 62 13.30 10.79 -13.56
N PRO A 63 14.47 10.13 -13.61
CA PRO A 63 14.70 8.73 -13.99
C PRO A 63 14.73 7.73 -12.81
N LYS A 64 14.55 8.16 -11.56
CA LYS A 64 14.64 7.27 -10.38
C LYS A 64 13.24 6.96 -9.87
N MET A 65 12.61 5.93 -10.43
CA MET A 65 11.27 5.49 -10.01
C MET A 65 11.26 4.91 -8.58
N ASP A 66 12.37 4.31 -8.13
CA ASP A 66 12.47 3.60 -6.85
C ASP A 66 13.42 4.32 -5.88
N ASN A 67 13.10 5.56 -5.51
CA ASN A 67 13.89 6.28 -4.51
C ASN A 67 13.11 6.35 -3.18
N PRO A 68 13.55 5.65 -2.11
CA PRO A 68 12.87 5.71 -0.81
C PRO A 68 12.88 7.12 -0.20
N VAL A 69 13.68 8.07 -0.74
CA VAL A 69 13.70 9.47 -0.30
C VAL A 69 12.33 10.14 -0.37
N THR A 70 11.53 9.90 -1.42
CA THR A 70 10.19 10.51 -1.51
C THR A 70 9.32 10.04 -0.35
N ALA A 71 9.31 8.72 -0.10
CA ALA A 71 8.51 8.15 0.96
C ALA A 71 9.06 8.52 2.35
N LEU A 72 10.38 8.65 2.53
CA LEU A 72 11.00 9.20 3.74
C LEU A 72 10.56 10.64 4.03
N ASN A 73 10.48 11.50 3.02
CA ASN A 73 10.01 12.88 3.21
C ASN A 73 8.50 12.96 3.49
N ILE A 74 7.74 11.92 3.17
CA ILE A 74 6.31 11.84 3.47
C ILE A 74 6.11 11.29 4.89
N CYS A 75 6.67 10.10 5.17
CA CYS A 75 6.49 9.37 6.42
C CYS A 75 7.35 9.91 7.57
N GLY A 76 8.46 10.57 7.24
CA GLY A 76 9.45 11.04 8.20
C GLY A 76 10.62 10.07 8.43
N PRO A 77 11.45 10.38 9.43
CA PRO A 77 12.62 9.57 9.75
C PRO A 77 12.22 8.18 10.24
N ILE A 78 12.96 7.17 9.79
CA ILE A 78 12.83 5.79 10.23
C ILE A 78 13.81 5.55 11.40
N PRO A 79 13.35 5.00 12.53
CA PRO A 79 14.23 4.58 13.62
C PRO A 79 15.23 3.51 13.17
N ASN A 80 16.47 3.58 13.67
CA ASN A 80 17.52 2.60 13.31
C ASN A 80 17.11 1.15 13.62
N ILE A 81 16.38 0.93 14.72
CA ILE A 81 15.88 -0.39 15.10
C ILE A 81 14.96 -0.99 14.04
N VAL A 82 14.08 -0.18 13.45
CA VAL A 82 13.17 -0.60 12.37
C VAL A 82 13.97 -0.91 11.10
N ILE A 83 14.97 -0.08 10.78
CA ILE A 83 15.89 -0.34 9.65
C ILE A 83 16.61 -1.70 9.84
N ASP A 84 17.12 -1.98 11.04
CA ASP A 84 17.84 -3.22 11.33
C ASP A 84 16.93 -4.45 11.36
N GLN A 85 15.68 -4.31 11.78
CA GLN A 85 14.70 -5.39 11.80
C GLN A 85 14.26 -5.80 10.39
N HIS A 86 14.06 -4.83 9.49
CA HIS A 86 13.44 -5.11 8.19
C HIS A 86 14.43 -5.19 7.02
N VAL A 87 15.60 -4.55 7.11
CA VAL A 87 16.57 -4.45 5.99
C VAL A 87 17.77 -5.37 6.25
N LYS A 88 17.93 -6.44 5.48
CA LYS A 88 19.04 -7.39 5.69
C LYS A 88 20.34 -6.89 5.06
N HIS A 89 20.27 -6.30 3.88
CA HIS A 89 21.44 -5.81 3.15
C HIS A 89 22.07 -4.55 3.78
N GLU A 90 23.33 -4.67 4.23
CA GLU A 90 24.08 -3.60 4.90
C GLU A 90 24.20 -2.29 4.09
N PRO A 91 24.55 -2.31 2.79
CA PRO A 91 24.56 -1.07 1.99
C PRO A 91 23.20 -0.36 1.94
N SER A 92 22.09 -1.12 1.91
CA SER A 92 20.73 -0.57 1.94
C SER A 92 20.45 0.07 3.30
N ARG A 93 20.86 -0.55 4.41
CA ARG A 93 20.78 0.03 5.77
C ARG A 93 21.53 1.34 5.87
N LYS A 94 22.80 1.37 5.45
CA LYS A 94 23.61 2.60 5.47
C LYS A 94 22.97 3.71 4.64
N TYR A 95 22.44 3.38 3.47
CA TYR A 95 21.74 4.34 2.62
C TYR A 95 20.48 4.91 3.28
N LEU A 96 19.61 4.05 3.82
CA LEU A 96 18.39 4.46 4.50
C LEU A 96 18.68 5.29 5.75
N ARG A 97 19.72 4.95 6.53
CA ARG A 97 20.16 5.75 7.68
C ARG A 97 20.58 7.17 7.27
N ASP A 98 21.43 7.33 6.24
CA ASP A 98 21.83 8.67 5.75
C ASP A 98 20.62 9.50 5.30
N LYS A 99 19.65 8.89 4.61
CA LYS A 99 18.46 9.60 4.13
C LYS A 99 17.48 9.90 5.26
N SER A 100 17.29 8.96 6.19
CA SER A 100 16.42 9.10 7.36
C SER A 100 16.85 10.29 8.23
N LEU A 101 18.15 10.50 8.45
CA LEU A 101 18.67 11.64 9.22
C LEU A 101 18.28 13.02 8.66
N LYS A 102 17.97 13.09 7.36
CA LYS A 102 17.60 14.34 6.67
C LYS A 102 16.09 14.44 6.43
N ALA A 103 15.34 13.38 6.73
CA ALA A 103 13.92 13.30 6.47
C ALA A 103 13.16 14.08 7.54
N VAL A 104 12.19 14.86 7.10
CA VAL A 104 11.21 15.52 7.97
C VAL A 104 9.86 15.01 7.53
N ARG A 105 9.04 14.58 8.49
CA ARG A 105 7.69 14.10 8.20
C ARG A 105 6.86 15.23 7.58
N MET A 106 6.11 14.92 6.53
CA MET A 106 5.20 15.87 5.90
C MET A 106 4.12 16.31 6.90
N ASP A 107 3.91 17.61 7.03
CA ASP A 107 2.71 18.12 7.71
C ASP A 107 1.49 17.89 6.80
N PHE A 108 0.77 16.79 7.03
CA PHE A 108 -0.37 16.42 6.18
C PHE A 108 -1.51 17.41 6.28
N LEU A 109 -1.78 18.00 7.46
CA LEU A 109 -2.85 18.98 7.58
C LEU A 109 -2.54 20.20 6.72
N LYS A 110 -1.33 20.74 6.85
CA LYS A 110 -0.86 21.85 6.00
C LYS A 110 -0.87 21.46 4.53
N HIS A 111 -0.38 20.26 4.19
CA HIS A 111 -0.35 19.78 2.82
C HIS A 111 -1.75 19.71 2.19
N PHE A 112 -2.73 19.19 2.93
CA PHE A 112 -4.12 19.12 2.48
C PHE A 112 -4.77 20.50 2.36
N VAL A 113 -4.45 21.44 3.25
CA VAL A 113 -4.95 22.82 3.14
C VAL A 113 -4.34 23.53 1.92
N ASP A 114 -3.04 23.37 1.68
CA ASP A 114 -2.31 24.07 0.61
C ASP A 114 -2.59 23.49 -0.79
N THR A 115 -2.81 22.17 -0.88
CA THR A 115 -2.89 21.45 -2.17
C THR A 115 -4.22 20.74 -2.40
N GLY A 116 -5.06 20.66 -1.38
CA GLY A 116 -6.36 20.01 -1.42
C GLY A 116 -7.34 20.71 -2.35
N ARG A 117 -8.39 19.97 -2.68
CA ARG A 117 -9.53 20.49 -3.43
C ARG A 117 -10.23 21.56 -2.58
N PRO A 118 -10.48 22.78 -3.10
CA PRO A 118 -11.01 23.89 -2.31
C PRO A 118 -12.33 23.61 -1.59
N TRP A 119 -13.17 22.74 -2.15
CA TRP A 119 -14.45 22.37 -1.56
C TRP A 119 -14.35 21.38 -0.39
N LEU A 120 -13.16 20.86 -0.09
CA LEU A 120 -12.91 19.98 1.06
C LEU A 120 -12.19 20.70 2.23
N THR A 121 -11.75 21.94 2.03
CA THR A 121 -10.92 22.65 3.01
C THR A 121 -11.60 22.75 4.38
N LYS A 122 -12.92 22.97 4.41
CA LYS A 122 -13.67 23.08 5.65
C LYS A 122 -13.67 21.75 6.41
N GLU A 123 -13.97 20.66 5.72
CA GLU A 123 -14.02 19.30 6.27
C GLU A 123 -12.64 18.84 6.73
N VAL A 124 -11.59 19.12 5.95
CA VAL A 124 -10.19 18.85 6.30
C VAL A 124 -9.78 19.56 7.59
N LEU A 125 -10.13 20.84 7.75
CA LEU A 125 -9.81 21.59 8.97
C LEU A 125 -10.63 21.11 10.17
N GLN A 126 -11.93 20.85 9.98
CA GLN A 126 -12.82 20.40 11.05
C GLN A 126 -12.45 19.02 11.58
N ASN A 127 -12.06 18.10 10.70
CA ASN A 127 -11.71 16.72 11.06
C ASN A 127 -10.20 16.48 11.08
N GLY A 128 -9.39 17.54 11.06
CA GLY A 128 -7.95 17.46 10.78
C GLY A 128 -7.18 16.54 11.72
N ILE A 129 -7.51 16.55 13.01
CA ILE A 129 -6.85 15.68 14.01
C ILE A 129 -7.08 14.20 13.69
N HIS A 130 -8.33 13.80 13.43
CA HIS A 130 -8.66 12.41 13.14
C HIS A 130 -8.20 12.01 11.73
N LEU A 131 -8.28 12.91 10.74
CA LEU A 131 -7.77 12.67 9.40
C LEU A 131 -6.25 12.43 9.42
N VAL A 132 -5.48 13.31 10.06
CA VAL A 132 -4.02 13.15 10.16
C VAL A 132 -3.68 11.87 10.92
N ASN A 133 -4.35 11.59 12.04
CA ASN A 133 -4.12 10.35 12.79
C ASN A 133 -4.44 9.08 11.96
N PHE A 134 -5.50 9.10 11.15
CA PHE A 134 -5.82 8.00 10.24
C PHE A 134 -4.72 7.82 9.17
N ILE A 135 -4.20 8.92 8.62
CA ILE A 135 -3.08 8.89 7.68
C ILE A 135 -1.80 8.37 8.34
N ASP A 136 -1.50 8.78 9.57
CA ASP A 136 -0.36 8.27 10.35
C ASP A 136 -0.43 6.76 10.54
N ARG A 137 -1.61 6.24 10.86
CA ARG A 137 -1.84 4.81 11.09
C ARG A 137 -2.02 4.01 9.80
N THR A 138 -2.07 4.65 8.63
CA THR A 138 -2.04 3.97 7.32
C THR A 138 -0.65 4.01 6.67
N ILE A 139 0.00 5.17 6.66
CA ILE A 139 1.24 5.46 5.93
C ILE A 139 2.44 5.45 6.90
N ALA A 140 2.60 4.37 7.65
CA ALA A 140 3.77 4.14 8.50
C ALA A 140 4.83 3.30 7.76
N PHE A 141 6.11 3.65 7.93
CA PHE A 141 7.21 2.83 7.38
C PHE A 141 7.24 1.46 8.04
N ASP A 142 7.16 1.42 9.36
CA ASP A 142 7.01 0.19 10.12
C ASP A 142 5.59 -0.35 9.89
N HIS A 143 5.49 -1.51 9.24
CA HIS A 143 4.20 -2.12 8.95
C HIS A 143 3.49 -2.63 10.22
N THR A 144 4.22 -2.83 11.32
CA THR A 144 3.63 -3.26 12.60
C THR A 144 2.84 -2.14 13.27
N GLU A 145 3.24 -0.89 13.04
CA GLU A 145 2.59 0.34 13.53
C GLU A 145 1.35 0.73 12.70
N ARG A 146 1.17 0.14 11.51
CA ARG A 146 -0.06 0.33 10.73
C ARG A 146 -1.22 -0.33 11.45
N MET A 147 -2.38 0.30 11.37
CA MET A 147 -3.61 -0.34 11.84
C MET A 147 -3.97 -1.55 10.98
N ASP A 148 -4.67 -2.52 11.54
CA ASP A 148 -5.37 -3.51 10.74
C ASP A 148 -6.71 -2.95 10.20
N VAL A 149 -7.45 -3.77 9.44
CA VAL A 149 -8.71 -3.37 8.82
C VAL A 149 -9.78 -3.06 9.88
N ASP A 150 -9.86 -3.84 10.95
CA ASP A 150 -10.87 -3.68 11.99
C ASP A 150 -10.63 -2.40 12.78
N GLU A 151 -9.36 -2.12 13.11
CA GLU A 151 -8.91 -0.86 13.70
C GLU A 151 -9.19 0.33 12.80
N ALA A 152 -8.98 0.20 11.48
CA ALA A 152 -9.29 1.25 10.51
C ALA A 152 -10.79 1.55 10.47
N LEU A 153 -11.64 0.52 10.39
CA LEU A 153 -13.10 0.66 10.43
C LEU A 153 -13.58 1.27 11.75
N ALA A 154 -12.89 1.00 12.86
CA ALA A 154 -13.15 1.58 14.18
C ALA A 154 -12.61 2.99 14.39
N HIS A 155 -11.86 3.52 13.45
CA HIS A 155 -11.22 4.81 13.63
C HIS A 155 -12.25 5.97 13.67
N PRO A 156 -12.09 6.97 14.57
CA PRO A 156 -12.99 8.12 14.67
C PRO A 156 -13.20 8.89 13.34
N PHE A 157 -12.19 8.85 12.47
CA PHE A 157 -12.28 9.43 11.11
C PHE A 157 -13.43 8.85 10.27
N LEU A 158 -13.73 7.55 10.42
CA LEU A 158 -14.79 6.85 9.68
C LEU A 158 -16.11 6.77 10.45
N ALA A 159 -16.19 7.29 11.68
CA ALA A 159 -17.36 7.13 12.55
C ALA A 159 -18.67 7.64 11.92
N GLY A 160 -18.60 8.69 11.10
CA GLY A 160 -19.79 9.26 10.43
C GLY A 160 -20.33 8.44 9.25
N VAL A 161 -19.59 7.45 8.76
CA VAL A 161 -19.96 6.62 7.60
C VAL A 161 -19.93 5.11 7.89
N ARG A 162 -19.58 4.73 9.12
CA ARG A 162 -19.46 3.32 9.51
C ARG A 162 -20.83 2.63 9.50
N LEU A 163 -20.88 1.42 8.95
CA LEU A 163 -22.07 0.58 8.86
C LEU A 163 -21.71 -0.85 9.31
N PRO A 164 -21.63 -1.13 10.63
CA PRO A 164 -21.19 -2.43 11.15
C PRO A 164 -22.02 -3.61 10.64
N GLU A 165 -23.29 -3.40 10.33
CA GLU A 165 -24.18 -4.43 9.78
C GLU A 165 -23.81 -4.85 8.34
N LYS A 166 -23.02 -4.05 7.63
CA LYS A 166 -22.50 -4.35 6.29
C LYS A 166 -21.06 -4.85 6.30
N GLU A 167 -20.39 -4.80 7.44
CA GLU A 167 -19.02 -5.26 7.62
C GLU A 167 -19.02 -6.79 7.84
N VAL A 168 -18.82 -7.54 6.75
CA VAL A 168 -18.85 -9.01 6.76
C VAL A 168 -17.47 -9.61 6.49
N VAL A 169 -17.17 -10.72 7.14
CA VAL A 169 -15.93 -11.49 6.93
C VAL A 169 -16.21 -12.66 6.01
N SER A 170 -15.37 -12.83 4.97
CA SER A 170 -15.45 -14.00 4.09
C SER A 170 -15.13 -15.28 4.86
N ARG A 171 -15.95 -16.32 4.65
CA ARG A 171 -15.66 -17.68 5.16
C ARG A 171 -14.76 -18.48 4.21
N GLN A 172 -14.51 -17.96 3.00
CA GLN A 172 -13.70 -18.65 2.01
C GLN A 172 -12.22 -18.45 2.32
N VAL A 173 -11.49 -19.56 2.35
CA VAL A 173 -10.03 -19.56 2.45
C VAL A 173 -9.47 -19.60 1.05
N ILE A 174 -8.61 -18.63 0.73
CA ILE A 174 -7.84 -18.64 -0.52
C ILE A 174 -6.61 -19.52 -0.27
N TYR A 175 -6.47 -20.57 -1.07
CA TYR A 175 -5.33 -21.48 -0.98
C TYR A 175 -4.23 -21.03 -1.95
N ASP A 176 -3.02 -20.82 -1.42
CA ASP A 176 -1.83 -20.72 -2.25
C ASP A 176 -1.40 -22.13 -2.67
N PHE A 177 -1.49 -22.40 -3.98
CA PHE A 177 -1.11 -23.69 -4.55
C PHE A 177 0.39 -23.82 -4.82
N GLY A 178 1.18 -22.78 -4.51
CA GLY A 178 2.63 -22.73 -4.66
C GLY A 178 3.10 -22.73 -6.11
N ASP A 179 4.41 -22.81 -6.30
CA ASP A 179 5.00 -22.90 -7.64
C ASP A 179 4.66 -24.24 -8.31
N ARG A 180 4.01 -24.19 -9.48
CA ARG A 180 3.66 -25.36 -10.30
C ARG A 180 4.12 -25.20 -11.75
N PRO A 181 4.35 -26.33 -12.46
CA PRO A 181 4.57 -26.32 -13.90
C PRO A 181 3.40 -25.66 -14.65
N MET A 182 3.70 -25.04 -15.80
CA MET A 182 2.70 -24.36 -16.64
C MET A 182 1.50 -25.24 -17.00
N GLU A 183 1.73 -26.52 -17.33
CA GLU A 183 0.66 -27.43 -17.71
C GLU A 183 -0.29 -27.76 -16.55
N GLU A 184 0.23 -27.84 -15.31
CA GLU A 184 -0.63 -27.98 -14.12
C GLU A 184 -1.47 -26.72 -13.89
N TRP A 185 -0.87 -25.54 -14.02
CA TRP A 185 -1.61 -24.28 -13.89
C TRP A 185 -2.72 -24.15 -14.93
N LYS A 186 -2.47 -24.51 -16.20
CA LYS A 186 -3.50 -24.53 -17.24
C LYS A 186 -4.66 -25.43 -16.86
N LYS A 187 -4.38 -26.63 -16.36
CA LYS A 187 -5.40 -27.59 -15.92
C LYS A 187 -6.22 -27.04 -14.76
N LEU A 188 -5.58 -26.53 -13.71
CA LEU A 188 -6.25 -25.97 -12.53
C LEU A 188 -7.13 -24.76 -12.89
N ILE A 189 -6.64 -23.86 -13.74
CA ILE A 189 -7.42 -22.71 -14.23
C ILE A 189 -8.63 -23.20 -15.02
N TRP A 190 -8.46 -24.19 -15.90
CA TRP A 190 -9.56 -24.76 -16.66
C TRP A 190 -10.62 -25.39 -15.76
N GLU A 191 -10.21 -26.19 -14.77
CA GLU A 191 -11.12 -26.78 -13.77
C GLU A 191 -11.88 -25.72 -12.99
N ALA A 192 -11.22 -24.62 -12.58
CA ALA A 192 -11.85 -23.50 -11.89
C ALA A 192 -12.92 -22.81 -12.76
N ILE A 193 -12.64 -22.58 -14.04
CA ILE A 193 -13.60 -22.02 -15.01
C ILE A 193 -14.82 -22.92 -15.15
N GLN A 194 -14.62 -24.24 -15.27
CA GLN A 194 -15.72 -25.20 -15.40
C GLN A 194 -16.57 -25.30 -14.13
N ALA A 195 -15.96 -25.16 -12.95
CA ALA A 195 -16.65 -25.21 -11.66
C ALA A 195 -17.46 -23.93 -11.35
N SER A 196 -17.10 -22.79 -11.94
CA SER A 196 -17.82 -21.51 -11.78
C SER A 196 -18.25 -20.95 -13.14
N PRO A 197 -19.19 -21.64 -13.85
CA PRO A 197 -19.66 -21.16 -15.14
C PRO A 197 -20.33 -19.80 -14.94
N VAL A 198 -19.84 -18.78 -15.62
CA VAL A 198 -20.48 -17.46 -15.65
C VAL A 198 -21.89 -17.66 -16.18
N GLN A 199 -22.91 -17.52 -15.32
CA GLN A 199 -24.30 -17.48 -15.75
C GLN A 199 -24.54 -16.16 -16.48
N LEU A 200 -24.39 -16.17 -17.80
CA LEU A 200 -24.58 -15.00 -18.66
C LEU A 200 -26.03 -14.47 -18.68
N ASP A 201 -26.98 -15.23 -18.12
CA ASP A 201 -28.40 -14.87 -18.15
C ASP A 201 -28.78 -13.73 -17.18
N SER A 202 -27.95 -13.41 -16.19
CA SER A 202 -28.23 -12.31 -15.25
C SER A 202 -27.78 -10.92 -15.74
N LEU A 203 -27.20 -10.82 -16.96
CA LEU A 203 -26.78 -9.55 -17.58
C LEU A 203 -27.77 -9.06 -18.65
N ARG A 204 -28.90 -9.74 -18.87
CA ARG A 204 -30.01 -9.20 -19.66
C ARG A 204 -30.78 -8.20 -18.79
N LEU A 205 -30.33 -6.95 -18.83
CA LEU A 205 -31.13 -5.80 -18.40
C LEU A 205 -32.40 -5.77 -19.27
N ASN A 206 -33.57 -5.92 -18.63
CA ASN A 206 -34.85 -5.49 -19.19
C ASN A 206 -34.89 -3.96 -19.24
#